data_AF-A0A429BQ73-F1
#
_entry.id   AF-A0A429BQ73-F1
#
_cell.length_a   1.000
_cell.length_b   1.000
_cell.length_c   1.000
_cell.angle_alpha   90.00
_cell.angle_beta   90.00
_cell.angle_gamma   90.00
#
_symmetry.space_group_name_H-M   'P 1'
#
loop_
_entity.id
_entity.type
_entity.pdbx_description
1 polymer ?
#
loop_
_entity_poly.entity_id
_entity_poly.type
_entity_poly.pdbx_seq_one_letter_code
_entity_poly.pdbx_strand_id
1 'polypeptide(L)'
;MIITASTQANAAAVVLFQYPMARNIALMIGTLVCNPGSIAAAAKVWEEVAVEPIKNQIIQLKQEIEEKGYWKGPAYVVFSDAVDTFTGQLETTESYFKSVGSGVDKIAGLYHFAVQVAFWVATVMTIVAGYQVVSYFFPGAGQVAARVTINSLLTSLGTALRGIVSKKVKSVAMLTGLVVAVNAMCAMMTSSIDKGRPKPDFASADLEYTNKSSTGVGTLQRKNGGMPSLNLPSGGGLLG
;
A
#
# COMPACT_ATOMS: atom_id res chain seq x y z
N MET A 1 5.98 -12.74 21.93
CA MET A 1 7.43 -13.02 21.97
C MET A 1 8.28 -11.78 21.74
N ILE A 2 8.07 -10.99 20.66
CA ILE A 2 8.91 -9.79 20.43
C ILE A 2 8.73 -8.68 21.46
N ILE A 3 7.51 -8.48 21.98
CA ILE A 3 7.25 -7.54 23.07
C ILE A 3 8.10 -7.91 24.28
N THR A 4 8.13 -9.19 24.65
CA THR A 4 8.98 -9.72 25.74
C THR A 4 10.46 -9.45 25.49
N ALA A 5 10.96 -9.71 24.28
CA ALA A 5 12.35 -9.42 23.91
C ALA A 5 12.66 -7.92 24.03
N SER A 6 11.75 -7.06 23.59
CA SER A 6 11.89 -5.60 23.71
C SER A 6 11.90 -5.15 25.16
N THR A 7 10.98 -5.66 25.99
CA THR A 7 10.94 -5.36 27.43
C THR A 7 12.22 -5.80 28.12
N GLN A 8 12.71 -7.01 27.86
CA GLN A 8 13.96 -7.54 28.40
C GLN A 8 15.16 -6.70 27.96
N ALA A 9 15.26 -6.38 26.68
CA ALA A 9 16.36 -5.55 26.16
C ALA A 9 16.34 -4.13 26.75
N ASN A 10 15.16 -3.53 26.91
CA ASN A 10 15.02 -2.22 27.55
C ASN A 10 15.42 -2.27 29.03
N ALA A 11 14.98 -3.29 29.78
CA ALA A 11 15.38 -3.48 31.17
C ALA A 11 16.90 -3.69 31.31
N ALA A 12 17.49 -4.53 30.46
CA ALA A 12 18.94 -4.75 30.42
C ALA A 12 19.70 -3.45 30.05
N ALA A 13 19.17 -2.66 29.12
CA ALA A 13 19.77 -1.38 28.74
C ALA A 13 19.74 -0.33 29.86
N VAL A 14 18.74 -0.36 30.74
CA VAL A 14 18.69 0.50 31.95
C VAL A 14 19.82 0.12 32.91
N VAL A 15 20.04 -1.18 33.15
CA VAL A 15 21.15 -1.66 34.00
C VAL A 15 22.51 -1.33 33.36
N LEU A 16 22.60 -1.45 32.04
CA LEU A 16 23.79 -1.16 31.24
C LEU A 16 23.86 0.30 30.77
N PHE A 17 23.30 1.26 31.51
CA PHE A 17 23.16 2.66 31.06
C PHE A 17 24.47 3.34 30.65
N GLN A 18 25.61 2.85 31.16
CA GLN A 18 26.96 3.35 30.87
C GLN A 18 27.44 2.96 29.47
N TYR A 19 26.76 2.00 28.81
CA TYR A 19 27.09 1.51 27.49
C TYR A 19 26.08 2.04 26.47
N PRO A 20 26.43 3.05 25.65
CA PRO A 20 25.51 3.62 24.66
C PRO A 20 25.02 2.57 23.66
N MET A 21 25.83 1.54 23.38
CA MET A 21 25.46 0.47 22.46
C MET A 21 24.30 -0.39 22.98
N ALA A 22 24.17 -0.58 24.30
CA ALA A 22 23.04 -1.30 24.89
C ALA A 22 21.71 -0.59 24.60
N ARG A 23 21.69 0.74 24.70
CA ARG A 23 20.51 1.56 24.34
C ARG A 23 20.18 1.45 22.86
N ASN A 24 21.19 1.55 21.99
CA ASN A 24 20.99 1.40 20.54
C ASN A 24 20.41 0.03 20.18
N ILE A 25 20.89 -1.04 20.82
CA ILE A 25 20.34 -2.39 20.63
C ILE A 25 18.87 -2.45 21.08
N ALA A 26 18.55 -1.91 22.25
CA ALA A 26 17.18 -1.92 22.76
C ALA A 26 16.22 -1.15 21.84
N LEU A 27 16.65 0.01 21.32
CA LEU A 27 15.92 0.77 20.31
C LEU A 27 15.75 -0.02 19.01
N MET A 28 16.82 -0.65 18.51
CA MET A 28 16.75 -1.51 17.33
C MET A 28 15.79 -2.67 17.54
N ILE A 29 15.77 -3.33 18.70
CA ILE A 29 14.80 -4.39 19.00
C ILE A 29 13.38 -3.83 19.07
N GLY A 30 13.21 -2.62 19.61
CA GLY A 30 11.94 -1.91 19.64
C GLY A 30 11.34 -1.66 18.26
N THR A 31 12.16 -1.26 17.27
CA THR A 31 11.68 -1.07 15.88
C THR A 31 11.34 -2.37 15.17
N LEU A 32 11.75 -3.52 15.72
CA LEU A 32 11.39 -4.84 15.19
C LEU A 32 10.04 -5.34 15.71
N VAL A 33 9.40 -4.65 16.65
CA VAL A 33 8.07 -5.01 17.18
C VAL A 33 7.04 -4.88 16.07
N CYS A 34 6.75 -6.01 15.42
CA CYS A 34 5.63 -6.15 14.49
C CYS A 34 4.88 -7.45 14.79
N ASN A 35 3.66 -7.57 14.27
CA ASN A 35 2.94 -8.83 14.27
C ASN A 35 3.11 -9.50 12.89
N PRO A 36 4.02 -10.48 12.73
CA PRO A 36 4.22 -11.15 11.46
C PRO A 36 2.97 -11.93 11.00
N GLY A 37 2.13 -12.37 11.94
CA GLY A 37 0.84 -12.98 11.61
C GLY A 37 -0.12 -12.00 10.92
N SER A 38 -0.16 -10.74 11.37
CA SER A 38 -0.95 -9.69 10.70
C SER A 38 -0.38 -9.36 9.32
N ILE A 39 0.94 -9.40 9.13
CA ILE A 39 1.58 -9.18 7.83
C ILE A 39 1.25 -10.32 6.87
N ALA A 40 1.33 -11.58 7.32
CA ALA A 40 0.95 -12.74 6.53
C ALA A 40 -0.55 -12.75 6.18
N ALA A 41 -1.42 -12.35 7.12
CA ALA A 41 -2.83 -12.18 6.86
C ALA A 41 -3.08 -11.09 5.80
N ALA A 42 -2.37 -9.96 5.88
CA ALA A 42 -2.45 -8.92 4.86
C ALA A 42 -1.93 -9.42 3.49
N ALA A 43 -0.89 -10.24 3.45
CA ALA A 43 -0.41 -10.86 2.21
C ALA A 43 -1.50 -11.69 1.53
N LYS A 44 -2.23 -12.52 2.30
CA LYS A 44 -3.35 -13.31 1.77
C LYS A 44 -4.45 -12.45 1.18
N VAL A 45 -4.80 -11.34 1.83
CA VAL A 45 -5.80 -10.40 1.31
C VAL A 45 -5.40 -9.85 -0.06
N TRP A 46 -4.10 -9.59 -0.29
CA TRP A 46 -3.59 -9.17 -1.61
C TRP A 46 -3.63 -10.29 -2.65
N GLU A 47 -3.40 -11.54 -2.25
CA GLU A 47 -3.49 -12.70 -3.15
C GLU A 47 -4.92 -13.08 -3.50
N GLU A 48 -5.87 -12.81 -2.61
CA GLU A 48 -7.31 -13.09 -2.76
C GLU A 48 -8.06 -12.04 -3.57
N VAL A 49 -7.39 -10.99 -4.08
CA VAL A 49 -8.03 -10.00 -4.95
C VAL A 49 -8.46 -10.66 -6.26
N ALA A 50 -9.73 -11.06 -6.32
CA ALA A 50 -10.32 -11.75 -7.46
C ALA A 50 -10.68 -10.74 -8.57
N VAL A 51 -9.80 -10.62 -9.56
CA VAL A 51 -10.05 -9.83 -10.78
C VAL A 51 -10.85 -10.65 -11.82
N GLU A 52 -10.79 -11.98 -11.72
CA GLU A 52 -11.41 -12.93 -12.64
C GLU A 52 -12.93 -12.74 -12.84
N PRO A 53 -13.76 -12.49 -11.80
CA PRO A 53 -15.19 -12.29 -11.98
C PRO A 53 -15.50 -11.05 -12.82
N ILE A 54 -14.74 -9.97 -12.65
CA ILE A 54 -14.91 -8.72 -13.40
C ILE A 54 -14.52 -8.95 -14.87
N LYS A 55 -13.39 -9.61 -15.09
CA LYS A 55 -12.93 -10.00 -16.43
C LYS A 55 -13.99 -10.84 -17.16
N ASN A 56 -14.55 -11.84 -16.49
CA ASN A 56 -15.58 -12.70 -17.07
C ASN A 56 -16.86 -11.94 -17.43
N GLN A 57 -17.31 -11.03 -16.57
CA GLN A 57 -18.48 -10.19 -16.87
C GLN A 57 -18.26 -9.29 -18.09
N ILE A 58 -17.06 -8.75 -18.26
CA ILE A 58 -16.72 -7.88 -19.38
C ILE A 58 -16.62 -8.67 -20.69
N ILE A 59 -16.04 -9.87 -20.65
CA ILE A 59 -15.98 -10.78 -21.80
C ILE A 59 -17.39 -11.23 -22.19
N GLN A 60 -18.24 -11.58 -21.21
CA GLN A 60 -19.64 -11.92 -21.46
C GLN A 60 -20.40 -10.76 -22.09
N LEU A 61 -20.19 -9.53 -21.62
CA LEU A 61 -20.81 -8.34 -22.22
C LEU A 61 -20.36 -8.14 -23.68
N LYS A 62 -19.08 -8.32 -23.97
CA LYS A 62 -18.54 -8.25 -25.34
C LYS A 62 -19.22 -9.29 -26.24
N GLN A 63 -19.31 -10.53 -25.79
CA GLN A 63 -19.96 -11.64 -26.51
C GLN A 63 -21.45 -11.39 -26.73
N GLU A 64 -22.17 -10.91 -25.72
CA GLU A 64 -23.61 -10.62 -25.82
C GLU A 64 -23.91 -9.51 -26.84
N ILE A 65 -23.07 -8.48 -26.90
CA ILE A 65 -23.19 -7.39 -27.90
C ILE A 65 -22.94 -7.92 -29.31
N GLU A 66 -21.98 -8.82 -29.49
CA GLU A 66 -21.66 -9.45 -30.77
C GLU A 66 -22.81 -10.35 -31.25
N GLU A 67 -23.28 -11.26 -30.39
CA GLU A 67 -24.35 -12.22 -30.70
C GLU A 67 -25.67 -11.54 -31.05
N LYS A 68 -26.06 -10.52 -30.27
CA LYS A 68 -27.32 -9.78 -30.50
C LYS A 68 -27.21 -8.77 -31.64
N GLY A 69 -26.00 -8.52 -32.14
CA GLY A 69 -25.75 -7.58 -33.23
C GLY A 69 -26.15 -6.14 -32.92
N TYR A 70 -26.17 -5.76 -31.63
CA TYR A 70 -26.59 -4.43 -31.18
C TYR A 70 -25.65 -3.32 -31.66
N TRP A 71 -24.36 -3.63 -31.83
CA TRP A 71 -23.36 -2.73 -32.41
C TRP A 71 -22.65 -3.42 -33.58
N LYS A 72 -22.57 -2.73 -34.71
CA LYS A 72 -21.87 -3.16 -35.91
C LYS A 72 -21.00 -2.04 -36.45
N GLY A 73 -19.99 -2.40 -37.26
CA GLY A 73 -19.13 -1.46 -37.95
C GLY A 73 -17.99 -0.92 -37.08
N PRO A 74 -17.38 0.21 -37.47
CA PRO A 74 -16.15 0.74 -36.85
C PRO A 74 -16.25 0.98 -35.34
N ALA A 75 -17.43 1.33 -34.82
CA ALA A 75 -17.67 1.54 -33.39
C ALA A 75 -17.51 0.25 -32.56
N TYR A 76 -17.93 -0.90 -33.11
CA TYR A 76 -17.74 -2.19 -32.44
C TYR A 76 -16.27 -2.57 -32.33
N VAL A 77 -15.47 -2.28 -33.38
CA VAL A 77 -14.03 -2.54 -33.38
C VAL A 77 -13.35 -1.74 -32.27
N VAL A 78 -13.64 -0.43 -32.16
CA VAL A 78 -13.08 0.42 -31.10
C VAL A 78 -13.50 -0.06 -29.70
N PHE A 79 -14.76 -0.48 -29.54
CA PHE A 79 -15.24 -1.06 -28.28
C PHE A 79 -14.52 -2.37 -27.94
N SER A 80 -14.43 -3.30 -28.90
CA SER A 80 -13.74 -4.58 -28.74
C SER A 80 -12.28 -4.37 -28.35
N ASP A 81 -11.56 -3.48 -29.05
CA ASP A 81 -10.16 -3.15 -28.76
C ASP A 81 -10.00 -2.54 -27.36
N ALA A 82 -10.95 -1.67 -26.95
CA ALA A 82 -10.95 -1.09 -25.61
C ALA A 82 -11.20 -2.16 -24.53
N VAL A 83 -12.12 -3.10 -24.77
CA VAL A 83 -12.38 -4.24 -23.88
C VAL A 83 -11.14 -5.14 -23.78
N ASP A 84 -10.51 -5.48 -24.89
CA ASP A 84 -9.32 -6.33 -24.92
C ASP A 84 -8.12 -5.65 -24.24
N THR A 85 -7.98 -4.34 -24.43
CA THR A 85 -6.98 -3.55 -23.70
C THR A 85 -7.26 -3.55 -22.20
N PHE A 86 -8.52 -3.38 -21.80
CA PHE A 86 -8.91 -3.34 -20.40
C PHE A 86 -8.71 -4.70 -19.72
N THR A 87 -9.10 -5.81 -20.37
CA THR A 87 -8.88 -7.16 -19.83
C THR A 87 -7.38 -7.48 -19.69
N GLY A 88 -6.54 -7.05 -20.65
CA GLY A 88 -5.08 -7.17 -20.53
C GLY A 88 -4.50 -6.36 -19.37
N GLN A 89 -5.04 -5.16 -19.11
CA GLN A 89 -4.66 -4.36 -17.93
C GLN A 89 -5.12 -5.00 -16.62
N LEU A 90 -6.29 -5.64 -16.60
CA LEU A 90 -6.78 -6.40 -15.44
C LEU A 90 -5.88 -7.60 -15.11
N GLU A 91 -5.42 -8.36 -16.10
CA GLU A 91 -4.46 -9.45 -15.90
C GLU A 91 -3.12 -8.96 -15.34
N THR A 92 -2.62 -7.85 -15.89
CA THR A 92 -1.40 -7.21 -15.40
C THR A 92 -1.55 -6.75 -13.95
N THR A 93 -2.72 -6.19 -13.60
CA THR A 93 -3.06 -5.76 -12.25
C THR A 93 -3.12 -6.93 -11.28
N GLU A 94 -3.74 -8.05 -11.68
CA GLU A 94 -3.77 -9.28 -10.88
C GLU A 94 -2.36 -9.83 -10.61
N SER A 95 -1.51 -9.85 -11.65
CA SER A 95 -0.10 -10.25 -11.51
C SER A 95 0.66 -9.37 -10.52
N TYR A 96 0.41 -8.05 -10.54
CA TYR A 96 0.97 -7.13 -9.54
C TYR A 96 0.44 -7.41 -8.13
N PHE A 97 -0.86 -7.64 -7.95
CA PHE A 97 -1.40 -7.97 -6.63
C PHE A 97 -0.82 -9.27 -6.07
N LYS A 98 -0.72 -10.33 -6.89
CA LYS A 98 -0.04 -11.58 -6.50
C LYS A 98 1.43 -11.35 -6.16
N SER A 99 2.15 -10.57 -6.96
CA SER A 99 3.55 -10.23 -6.71
C SER A 99 3.75 -9.45 -5.41
N VAL A 100 2.84 -8.51 -5.10
CA VAL A 100 2.81 -7.79 -3.82
C VAL A 100 2.52 -8.75 -2.68
N GLY A 101 1.50 -9.60 -2.80
CA GLY A 101 1.16 -10.63 -1.80
C GLY A 101 2.35 -11.53 -1.45
N SER A 102 2.97 -12.13 -2.46
CA SER A 102 4.18 -12.95 -2.29
C SER A 102 5.37 -12.16 -1.72
N GLY A 103 5.50 -10.87 -2.05
CA GLY A 103 6.52 -10.00 -1.45
C GLY A 103 6.28 -9.75 0.04
N VAL A 104 5.04 -9.49 0.43
CA VAL A 104 4.62 -9.27 1.82
C VAL A 104 4.78 -10.55 2.64
N ASP A 105 4.48 -11.73 2.06
CA ASP A 105 4.67 -13.02 2.74
C ASP A 105 6.15 -13.33 3.03
N LYS A 106 7.04 -13.12 2.05
CA LYS A 106 8.50 -13.23 2.26
C LYS A 106 8.99 -12.30 3.37
N ILE A 107 8.39 -11.12 3.48
CA ILE A 107 8.70 -10.14 4.53
C ILE A 107 8.21 -10.64 5.88
N ALA A 108 7.01 -11.23 5.97
CA ALA A 108 6.54 -11.88 7.20
C ALA A 108 7.53 -12.96 7.68
N GLY A 109 8.05 -13.78 6.77
CA GLY A 109 9.11 -14.76 7.05
C GLY A 109 10.40 -14.13 7.59
N LEU A 110 10.88 -13.05 6.96
CA LEU A 110 12.03 -12.28 7.44
C LEU A 110 11.78 -11.67 8.82
N TYR A 111 10.56 -11.24 9.12
CA TYR A 111 10.18 -10.73 10.43
C TYR A 111 10.21 -11.82 11.49
N HIS A 112 9.71 -13.02 11.21
CA HIS A 112 9.82 -14.17 12.11
C HIS A 112 11.28 -14.48 12.45
N PHE A 113 12.16 -14.56 11.45
CA PHE A 113 13.58 -14.81 11.68
C PHE A 113 14.23 -13.70 12.51
N ALA A 114 13.95 -12.44 12.17
CA ALA A 114 14.50 -11.31 12.92
C ALA A 114 13.99 -11.23 14.36
N VAL A 115 12.74 -11.65 14.63
CA VAL A 115 12.20 -11.76 15.99
C VAL A 115 12.99 -12.77 16.81
N GLN A 116 13.30 -13.92 16.21
CA GLN A 116 14.08 -14.95 16.88
C GLN A 116 15.50 -14.47 17.21
N VAL A 117 16.16 -13.79 16.27
CA VAL A 117 17.47 -13.19 16.52
C VAL A 117 17.38 -12.11 17.60
N ALA A 118 16.39 -11.23 17.55
CA ALA A 118 16.18 -10.20 18.57
C ALA A 118 15.98 -10.80 19.97
N PHE A 119 15.26 -11.92 20.07
CA PHE A 119 15.09 -12.64 21.33
C PHE A 119 16.41 -13.20 21.87
N TRP A 120 17.24 -13.80 21.01
CA TRP A 120 18.58 -14.25 21.40
C TRP A 120 19.46 -13.08 21.88
N VAL A 121 19.45 -11.96 21.17
CA VAL A 121 20.22 -10.78 21.58
C VAL A 121 19.72 -10.22 22.91
N ALA A 122 18.40 -10.12 23.11
CA ALA A 122 17.81 -9.66 24.37
C ALA A 122 18.19 -10.58 25.55
N THR A 123 18.21 -11.89 25.31
CA THR A 123 18.63 -12.88 26.31
C THR A 123 20.10 -12.68 26.69
N VAL A 124 20.99 -12.54 25.71
CA VAL A 124 22.42 -12.29 25.96
C VAL A 124 22.62 -10.96 26.69
N MET A 125 21.91 -9.90 26.30
CA MET A 125 21.95 -8.61 27.00
C MET A 125 21.51 -8.73 28.46
N THR A 126 20.50 -9.55 28.74
CA THR A 126 20.02 -9.79 30.11
C THR A 126 21.08 -10.51 30.95
N ILE A 127 21.73 -11.53 30.38
CA ILE A 127 22.85 -12.24 31.03
C ILE A 127 24.00 -11.27 31.32
N VAL A 128 24.36 -10.43 30.34
CA VAL A 128 25.41 -9.42 30.48
C VAL A 128 25.07 -8.37 31.54
N ALA A 129 23.81 -7.93 31.61
CA ALA A 129 23.35 -7.02 32.66
C ALA A 129 23.45 -7.68 34.05
N GLY A 130 23.09 -8.96 34.17
CA GLY A 130 23.27 -9.72 35.41
C GLY A 130 24.74 -9.83 35.82
N TYR A 131 25.63 -10.14 34.86
CA TYR A 131 27.08 -10.19 35.10
C TYR A 131 27.63 -8.83 35.57
N GLN A 132 27.18 -7.72 34.98
CA GLN A 132 27.54 -6.38 35.42
C GLN A 132 27.11 -6.12 36.87
N VAL A 133 25.89 -6.53 37.25
CA VAL A 133 25.40 -6.40 38.64
C VAL A 133 26.28 -7.18 39.61
N VAL A 134 26.63 -8.43 39.29
CA VAL A 134 27.53 -9.26 40.12
C VAL A 134 28.92 -8.62 40.26
N SER A 135 29.44 -8.01 39.19
CA SER A 135 30.76 -7.35 39.22
C SER A 135 30.84 -6.14 40.16
N TYR A 136 29.70 -5.53 40.53
CA TYR A 136 29.68 -4.46 41.54
C TYR A 136 29.94 -4.99 42.95
N PHE A 137 29.60 -6.25 43.23
CA PHE A 137 29.83 -6.87 44.54
C PHE A 137 31.28 -7.34 44.75
N PHE A 138 32.08 -7.44 43.68
CA PHE A 138 33.50 -7.83 43.74
C PHE A 138 34.40 -6.73 43.15
N PRO A 139 34.61 -5.61 43.87
CA PRO A 139 35.42 -4.50 43.39
C PRO A 139 36.91 -4.89 43.26
N GLY A 140 37.53 -4.58 42.11
CA GLY A 140 38.94 -4.86 41.84
C GLY A 140 39.27 -4.90 40.34
N ALA A 141 40.40 -5.51 40.00
CA ALA A 141 40.87 -5.65 38.60
C ALA A 141 39.85 -6.33 37.66
N GLY A 142 38.94 -7.14 38.21
CA GLY A 142 37.85 -7.79 37.47
C GLY A 142 36.85 -6.81 36.84
N GLN A 143 36.64 -5.61 37.40
CA GLN A 143 35.68 -4.65 36.85
C GLN A 143 36.13 -4.04 35.52
N VAL A 144 37.44 -3.80 35.36
CA VAL A 144 37.99 -3.26 34.11
C VAL A 144 37.90 -4.30 33.01
N ALA A 145 38.28 -5.55 33.31
CA ALA A 145 38.15 -6.67 32.39
C ALA A 145 36.68 -6.91 31.99
N ALA A 146 35.75 -6.88 32.96
CA ALA A 146 34.32 -6.99 32.70
C ALA A 146 33.83 -5.89 31.75
N ARG A 147 34.23 -4.62 31.97
CA ARG A 147 33.82 -3.50 31.10
C ARG A 147 34.27 -3.69 29.65
N VAL A 148 35.51 -4.13 29.43
CA VAL A 148 36.04 -4.38 28.07
C VAL A 148 35.28 -5.52 27.39
N THR A 149 35.08 -6.63 28.09
CA THR A 149 34.34 -7.78 27.55
C THR A 149 32.90 -7.42 27.21
N ILE A 150 32.20 -6.69 28.09
CA ILE A 150 30.83 -6.23 27.88
C ILE A 150 30.75 -5.31 26.66
N ASN A 151 31.66 -4.34 26.54
CA ASN A 151 31.64 -3.41 25.43
C ASN A 151 31.91 -4.10 24.08
N SER A 152 32.84 -5.06 24.06
CA SER A 152 33.13 -5.88 22.87
C SER A 152 31.90 -6.72 22.46
N LEU A 153 31.27 -7.40 23.42
CA LEU A 153 30.05 -8.18 23.19
C LEU A 153 28.91 -7.31 22.65
N LEU A 154 28.63 -6.17 23.29
CA LEU A 154 27.57 -5.25 22.86
C LEU A 154 27.86 -4.69 21.45
N THR A 155 29.12 -4.38 21.13
CA THR A 155 29.49 -3.89 19.80
C THR A 155 29.28 -4.97 18.73
N SER A 156 29.65 -6.21 19.01
CA SER A 156 29.43 -7.35 18.12
C SER A 156 27.93 -7.61 17.89
N LEU A 157 27.14 -7.71 18.97
CA LEU A 157 25.69 -7.88 18.91
C LEU A 157 25.01 -6.75 18.15
N GLY A 158 25.42 -5.52 18.41
CA GLY A 158 24.88 -4.35 17.76
C GLY A 158 25.21 -4.28 16.27
N THR A 159 26.40 -4.72 15.85
CA THR A 159 26.78 -4.81 14.43
C THR A 159 25.95 -5.87 13.70
N ALA A 160 25.76 -7.04 14.33
CA ALA A 160 24.92 -8.10 13.79
C ALA A 160 23.46 -7.64 13.62
N LEU A 161 22.90 -6.99 14.64
CA LEU A 161 21.55 -6.40 14.59
C LEU A 161 21.41 -5.32 13.52
N ARG A 162 22.41 -4.44 13.37
CA ARG A 162 22.40 -3.40 12.35
C ARG A 162 22.32 -3.99 10.94
N GLY A 163 22.98 -5.12 10.69
CA GLY A 163 22.86 -5.87 9.45
C GLY A 163 21.42 -6.34 9.16
N ILE A 164 20.70 -6.80 10.19
CA ILE A 164 19.31 -7.25 10.06
C ILE A 164 18.36 -6.06 9.88
N VAL A 165 18.51 -5.03 10.71
CA VAL A 165 17.69 -3.81 10.64
C VAL A 165 17.85 -3.12 9.29
N SER A 166 19.07 -3.00 8.77
CA SER A 166 19.30 -2.40 7.44
C SER A 166 18.66 -3.18 6.30
N LYS A 167 18.70 -4.52 6.34
CA LYS A 167 17.96 -5.37 5.38
C LYS A 167 16.46 -5.15 5.47
N LYS A 168 15.90 -5.02 6.67
CA LYS A 168 14.48 -4.70 6.86
C LYS A 168 14.10 -3.33 6.30
N VAL A 169 14.86 -2.28 6.63
CA VAL A 169 14.58 -0.93 6.14
C VAL A 169 14.58 -0.91 4.61
N LYS A 170 15.53 -1.60 3.96
CA LYS A 170 15.55 -1.76 2.50
C LYS A 170 14.30 -2.48 1.98
N SER A 171 13.89 -3.56 2.63
CA SER A 171 12.71 -4.34 2.21
C SER A 171 11.41 -3.55 2.35
N VAL A 172 11.26 -2.82 3.46
CA VAL A 172 10.12 -1.94 3.68
C VAL A 172 10.12 -0.79 2.66
N ALA A 173 11.27 -0.17 2.41
CA ALA A 173 11.38 0.88 1.39
C ALA A 173 11.00 0.38 -0.01
N MET A 174 11.40 -0.85 -0.37
CA MET A 174 11.03 -1.47 -1.65
C MET A 174 9.52 -1.71 -1.75
N LEU A 175 8.88 -2.21 -0.69
CA LEU A 175 7.42 -2.35 -0.65
C LEU A 175 6.72 -0.99 -0.78
N THR A 176 7.16 0.02 -0.02
CA THR A 176 6.59 1.37 -0.12
C THR A 176 6.73 1.90 -1.55
N GLY A 177 7.86 1.66 -2.20
CA GLY A 177 8.06 2.00 -3.62
C GLY A 177 7.07 1.29 -4.54
N LEU A 178 6.83 -0.01 -4.34
CA LEU A 178 5.85 -0.77 -5.12
C LEU A 178 4.42 -0.24 -4.92
N VAL A 179 4.01 0.05 -3.69
CA VAL A 179 2.68 0.60 -3.41
C VAL A 179 2.50 1.98 -4.06
N VAL A 180 3.52 2.83 -4.00
CA VAL A 180 3.51 4.14 -4.68
C VAL A 180 3.43 3.97 -6.19
N ALA A 181 4.15 3.01 -6.77
CA ALA A 181 4.10 2.72 -8.20
C ALA A 181 2.71 2.23 -8.63
N VAL A 182 2.08 1.33 -7.87
CA VAL A 182 0.72 0.86 -8.13
C VAL A 182 -0.27 2.02 -8.05
N ASN A 183 -0.17 2.86 -7.01
CA ASN A 183 -1.06 4.03 -6.87
C ASN A 183 -0.89 5.03 -8.04
N ALA A 184 0.35 5.24 -8.51
CA ALA A 184 0.62 6.07 -9.67
C ALA A 184 0.04 5.47 -10.97
N MET A 185 0.13 4.15 -11.15
CA MET A 185 -0.50 3.47 -12.30
C MET A 185 -2.02 3.60 -12.26
N CYS A 186 -2.66 3.40 -11.09
CA CYS A 186 -4.10 3.60 -10.94
C CYS A 186 -4.50 5.04 -11.31
N ALA A 187 -3.78 6.04 -10.81
CA ALA A 187 -4.02 7.44 -11.16
C ALA A 187 -3.85 7.74 -12.67
N MET A 188 -2.85 7.12 -13.31
CA MET A 188 -2.61 7.26 -14.75
C MET A 188 -3.71 6.61 -15.60
N MET A 189 -4.23 5.47 -15.16
CA MET A 189 -5.35 4.79 -15.80
C MET A 189 -6.63 5.64 -15.70
N THR A 190 -6.93 6.19 -14.52
CA THR A 190 -8.05 7.14 -14.33
C THR A 190 -7.90 8.35 -15.25
N SER A 191 -6.70 8.94 -15.32
CA SER A 191 -6.46 10.10 -16.19
C SER A 191 -6.59 9.76 -17.68
N SER A 192 -6.22 8.54 -18.10
CA SER A 192 -6.35 8.11 -19.50
C SER A 192 -7.82 7.90 -19.88
N ILE A 193 -8.63 7.36 -18.97
CA ILE A 193 -10.08 7.23 -19.15
C ILE A 193 -10.73 8.62 -19.28
N ASP A 194 -10.32 9.60 -18.47
CA ASP A 194 -10.86 10.96 -18.53
C ASP A 194 -10.46 11.71 -19.80
N LYS A 195 -9.24 11.53 -20.29
CA LYS A 195 -8.77 12.19 -21.53
C LYS A 195 -9.29 11.52 -22.80
N GLY A 196 -9.52 10.21 -22.75
CA GLY A 196 -9.97 9.40 -23.88
C GLY A 196 -11.49 9.33 -24.06
N ARG A 197 -12.28 9.82 -23.10
CA ARG A 197 -13.74 9.90 -23.26
C ARG A 197 -14.07 10.87 -24.41
N PRO A 198 -14.59 10.39 -25.56
CA PRO A 198 -15.22 11.29 -26.50
C PRO A 198 -16.33 12.00 -25.73
N LYS A 199 -16.24 13.33 -25.62
CA LYS A 199 -17.35 14.12 -25.07
C LYS A 199 -18.58 13.70 -25.87
N PRO A 200 -19.67 13.24 -25.23
CA PRO A 200 -20.82 12.77 -25.97
C PRO A 200 -21.22 13.85 -26.97
N ASP A 201 -21.16 13.50 -28.25
CA ASP A 201 -21.45 14.44 -29.33
C ASP A 201 -22.97 14.58 -29.43
N PHE A 202 -23.49 15.54 -28.67
CA PHE A 202 -24.89 15.90 -28.73
C PHE A 202 -25.20 16.86 -29.89
N ALA A 203 -24.32 16.97 -30.90
CA ALA A 203 -24.59 17.79 -32.08
C ALA A 203 -25.91 17.41 -32.77
N SER A 204 -26.33 16.15 -32.71
CA SER A 204 -27.64 15.71 -33.22
C SER A 204 -28.83 16.14 -32.36
N ALA A 205 -28.61 16.48 -31.09
CA ALA A 205 -29.63 16.93 -30.14
C ALA A 205 -29.60 18.45 -29.88
N ASP A 206 -28.72 19.18 -30.57
CA ASP A 206 -28.49 20.62 -30.41
C ASP A 206 -28.19 21.01 -28.94
N LEU A 207 -27.53 20.11 -28.21
CA LEU A 207 -27.08 20.29 -26.82
C LEU A 207 -25.55 20.48 -26.80
N GLU A 208 -25.08 21.38 -25.95
CA GLU A 208 -23.67 21.65 -25.67
C GLU A 208 -23.40 21.41 -24.18
N TYR A 209 -22.28 20.77 -23.89
CA TYR A 209 -21.86 20.49 -22.52
C TYR A 209 -21.25 21.76 -21.91
N THR A 210 -21.94 22.42 -20.98
CA THR A 210 -21.42 23.64 -20.35
C THR A 210 -20.85 23.34 -18.98
N ASN A 211 -19.57 23.62 -18.80
CA ASN A 211 -18.84 23.36 -17.56
C ASN A 211 -18.93 24.57 -16.60
N LYS A 212 -20.11 25.19 -16.51
CA LYS A 212 -20.36 26.39 -15.69
C LYS A 212 -20.88 26.08 -14.28
N SER A 213 -21.08 24.80 -13.93
CA SER A 213 -21.55 24.42 -12.60
C SER A 213 -20.40 24.24 -11.62
N SER A 214 -20.46 24.89 -10.45
CA SER A 214 -19.51 24.74 -9.34
C SER A 214 -19.58 23.37 -8.66
N THR A 215 -20.46 22.47 -9.10
CA THR A 215 -20.67 21.14 -8.51
C THR A 215 -19.80 20.03 -9.13
N GLY A 216 -18.95 20.34 -10.11
CA GLY A 216 -18.05 19.37 -10.75
C GLY A 216 -18.72 18.40 -11.73
N VAL A 217 -20.05 18.45 -11.85
CA VAL A 217 -20.83 17.74 -12.87
C VAL A 217 -21.33 18.77 -13.86
N GLY A 218 -20.77 18.80 -15.08
CA GLY A 218 -21.21 19.72 -16.12
C GLY A 218 -22.67 19.45 -16.52
N THR A 219 -23.40 20.51 -16.86
CA THR A 219 -24.82 20.44 -17.26
C THR A 219 -24.95 20.56 -18.77
N LEU A 220 -25.88 19.80 -19.36
CA LEU A 220 -26.26 19.93 -20.76
C LEU A 220 -27.11 21.19 -20.94
N GLN A 221 -26.72 22.10 -21.84
CA GLN A 221 -27.54 23.24 -22.26
C GLN A 221 -27.80 23.17 -23.76
N ARG A 222 -28.93 23.66 -24.25
CA ARG A 222 -29.16 23.76 -25.71
C ARG A 222 -28.27 24.84 -26.31
N LYS A 223 -27.63 24.52 -27.45
CA LYS A 223 -26.66 25.37 -28.17
C LYS A 223 -27.27 26.68 -28.69
N ASN A 224 -28.59 26.72 -28.87
CA ASN A 224 -29.33 27.86 -29.44
C ASN A 224 -30.40 28.48 -28.51
N GLY A 225 -30.20 28.52 -27.19
CA GLY A 225 -31.00 29.40 -26.32
C GLY A 225 -32.49 29.05 -26.16
N GLY A 226 -32.90 27.82 -26.49
CA GLY A 226 -34.30 27.40 -26.43
C GLY A 226 -35.12 27.89 -27.62
N MET A 227 -36.24 27.21 -27.93
CA MET A 227 -37.20 27.76 -28.89
C MET A 227 -37.52 29.21 -28.49
N PRO A 228 -37.59 30.17 -29.43
CA PRO A 228 -38.18 31.46 -29.12
C PRO A 228 -39.52 31.16 -28.47
N SER A 229 -39.72 31.66 -27.25
CA SER A 229 -40.97 31.50 -26.53
C SER A 229 -42.08 31.83 -27.51
N LEU A 230 -42.88 30.83 -27.90
CA LEU A 230 -44.11 31.06 -28.62
C LEU A 230 -44.89 32.03 -27.74
N ASN A 231 -44.90 33.30 -28.15
CA ASN A 231 -45.67 34.34 -27.54
C ASN A 231 -47.11 34.00 -27.93
N LEU A 232 -47.68 33.01 -27.23
CA LEU A 232 -49.08 32.66 -27.36
C LEU A 232 -49.82 33.97 -27.05
N PRO A 233 -50.66 34.46 -27.97
CA PRO A 233 -51.44 35.64 -27.70
C PRO A 233 -52.21 35.38 -26.42
N SER A 234 -51.89 36.18 -25.40
CA SER A 234 -52.58 36.22 -24.12
C SER A 234 -54.07 36.19 -24.44
N GLY A 235 -54.69 35.05 -24.16
CA GLY A 235 -56.11 34.81 -24.40
C GLY A 235 -56.89 35.99 -23.85
N GLY A 236 -57.69 36.60 -24.73
CA GLY A 236 -58.53 37.73 -24.40
C GLY A 236 -59.36 37.42 -23.17
N GLY A 237 -59.30 38.33 -22.20
CA GLY A 237 -60.33 38.48 -21.19
C GLY A 237 -61.64 38.83 -21.88
N LEU A 238 -62.47 37.81 -22.07
CA LEU A 238 -63.90 37.93 -22.27
C LEU A 238 -64.50 36.96 -21.26
N LEU A 239 -64.84 37.50 -20.09
CA LEU A 239 -65.95 37.13 -19.22
C LEU A 239 -65.77 37.88 -17.88
N GLY A 240 -66.61 38.89 -17.67
CA GLY A 240 -66.64 39.73 -16.47
C GLY A 240 -67.01 41.17 -16.80
#